data_AF-A0A842U8R4-F1
#
_entry.id   AF-A0A842U8R4-F1
#
_cell.length_a   1.000
_cell.length_b   1.000
_cell.length_c   1.000
_cell.angle_alpha   90.00
_cell.angle_beta   90.00
_cell.angle_gamma   90.00
#
_symmetry.space_group_name_H-M   'P 1'
#
loop_
_entity.id
_entity.type
_entity.pdbx_description
1 polymer ?
#
loop_
_entity_poly.entity_id
_entity_poly.type
_entity_poly.pdbx_seq_one_letter_code
_entity_poly.pdbx_strand_id
1 'polypeptide(L)' 'MTQNEKEIIREIVKQRSLPYSLELIETQGDKYITRNNFGSEITYIKKDDKYLLEEE' A
#
# COMPACT_ATOMS: atom_id res chain seq x y z
N MET A 1 -10.89 7.95 9.99
CA MET A 1 -9.62 7.33 9.55
C MET A 1 -9.18 6.39 10.64
N THR A 2 -9.40 5.12 10.39
CA THR A 2 -9.14 4.01 11.30
C THR A 2 -7.61 3.87 11.43
N GLN A 3 -7.11 3.67 12.64
CA GLN A 3 -5.67 3.59 12.95
C GLN A 3 -4.89 2.65 12.01
N ASN A 4 -5.56 1.62 11.50
CA ASN A 4 -5.05 0.57 10.62
C ASN A 4 -4.48 1.07 9.28
N GLU A 5 -5.08 2.10 8.68
CA GLU A 5 -4.75 2.55 7.31
C GLU A 5 -3.33 3.13 7.24
N LYS A 6 -2.95 3.91 8.25
CA LYS A 6 -1.61 4.51 8.35
C LYS A 6 -0.53 3.47 8.62
N GLU A 7 -0.86 2.41 9.37
CA GLU A 7 0.08 1.32 9.63
C GLU A 7 0.38 0.55 8.35
N ILE A 8 -0.64 0.16 7.59
CA ILE A 8 -0.48 -0.52 6.29
C ILE A 8 0.44 0.26 5.35
N ILE A 9 0.17 1.55 5.15
CA ILE A 9 1.00 2.40 4.28
C ILE A 9 2.45 2.47 4.77
N ARG A 10 2.64 2.63 6.08
CA ARG A 10 3.98 2.68 6.68
C ARG A 10 4.73 1.36 6.47
N GLU A 11 4.04 0.23 6.58
CA GLU A 11 4.62 -1.08 6.31
C GLU A 11 5.00 -1.25 4.84
N ILE A 12 4.12 -0.88 3.91
CA ILE A 12 4.39 -0.93 2.47
C ILE A 12 5.62 -0.09 2.12
N VAL A 13 5.66 1.17 2.55
CA VAL A 13 6.77 2.09 2.27
C VAL A 13 8.08 1.54 2.86
N LYS A 14 8.04 0.97 4.07
CA LYS A 14 9.21 0.39 4.73
C LYS A 14 9.69 -0.91 4.06
N GLN A 15 8.78 -1.84 3.74
CA GLN A 15 9.12 -3.12 3.10
C GLN A 15 9.66 -2.92 1.69
N ARG A 16 9.08 -1.97 0.94
CA ARG A 16 9.47 -1.68 -0.46
C ARG A 16 10.55 -0.62 -0.60
N SER A 17 10.96 0.03 0.50
CA SER A 17 11.92 1.15 0.50
C SER A 17 11.57 2.23 -0.52
N LEU A 18 10.30 2.64 -0.53
CA LEU A 18 9.80 3.59 -1.53
C LEU A 18 10.32 5.01 -1.23
N PRO A 19 10.84 5.74 -2.23
CA PRO A 19 11.31 7.11 -2.04
C PRO A 19 10.17 8.14 -2.00
N TYR A 20 8.91 7.71 -2.01
CA TYR A 20 7.73 8.56 -2.08
C TYR A 20 6.67 8.15 -1.06
N SER A 21 5.83 9.12 -0.70
CA SER A 21 4.65 8.87 0.13
C SER A 21 3.58 8.15 -0.68
N LEU A 22 2.87 7.26 0.01
CA LEU A 22 1.66 6.61 -0.46
C LEU A 22 0.46 7.06 0.37
N GLU A 23 -0.70 7.06 -0.25
CA GLU A 23 -1.99 7.27 0.40
C GLU A 23 -2.87 6.07 0.12
N LEU A 24 -3.55 5.53 1.13
CA LEU A 24 -4.48 4.42 0.95
C LEU A 24 -5.79 4.97 0.41
N ILE A 25 -6.19 4.53 -0.78
CA ILE A 25 -7.43 4.96 -1.43
C ILE A 25 -8.56 4.01 -1.08
N GLU A 26 -8.31 2.71 -1.24
CA GLU A 26 -9.33 1.69 -1.06
C GLU A 26 -8.71 0.37 -0.60
N THR A 27 -9.46 -0.37 0.21
CA THR A 27 -9.11 -1.74 0.63
C THR A 27 -10.18 -2.72 0.17
N GLN A 28 -9.76 -3.74 -0.56
CA GLN A 28 -10.64 -4.82 -1.03
C GLN A 28 -10.10 -6.16 -0.52
N GLY A 29 -10.49 -6.53 0.70
CA GLY A 29 -9.99 -7.74 1.36
C GLY A 29 -8.48 -7.65 1.60
N ASP A 30 -7.72 -8.52 0.94
CA ASP A 30 -6.25 -8.54 0.98
C ASP A 30 -5.58 -7.59 -0.03
N LYS A 31 -6.37 -6.82 -0.79
CA LYS A 31 -5.87 -5.81 -1.74
C LYS A 31 -5.95 -4.41 -1.15
N TYR A 32 -4.90 -3.64 -1.39
CA TYR A 32 -4.70 -2.29 -0.89
C TYR A 32 -4.37 -1.39 -2.08
N ILE A 33 -5.35 -0.63 -2.53
CA ILE A 33 -5.20 0.33 -3.63
C ILE A 33 -4.64 1.60 -3.00
N THR A 34 -3.45 1.96 -3.42
CA THR A 34 -2.72 3.12 -2.91
C THR A 34 -2.45 4.10 -4.03
N ARG A 35 -2.30 5.38 -3.71
CA ARG A 35 -1.90 6.41 -4.65
C ARG A 35 -0.60 7.04 -4.19
N ASN A 36 0.36 7.15 -5.10
CA ASN A 36 1.59 7.88 -4.81
C ASN A 36 1.38 9.39 -4.96
N ASN A 37 2.32 10.18 -4.44
CA ASN A 37 2.27 11.64 -4.57
C ASN A 37 2.45 12.16 -6.02
N PHE A 38 2.79 11.29 -6.97
CA PHE A 38 2.83 11.61 -8.41
C PHE A 38 1.47 11.42 -9.09
N GLY A 39 0.47 10.92 -8.35
CA GLY A 39 -0.88 10.68 -8.85
C GLY A 39 -1.10 9.30 -9.46
N SER A 40 -0.09 8.43 -9.50
CA SER A 40 -0.23 7.04 -9.97
C SER A 40 -0.86 6.15 -8.90
N GLU A 41 -1.75 5.28 -9.33
CA GLU A 41 -2.40 4.27 -8.49
C GLU A 41 -1.62 2.96 -8.56
N ILE A 42 -1.43 2.32 -7.40
CA ILE A 42 -0.65 1.11 -7.23
C ILE A 42 -1.44 0.18 -6.31
N THR A 43 -1.72 -1.04 -6.78
CA THR A 43 -2.42 -2.07 -6.02
C THR A 43 -1.41 -3.00 -5.36
N TYR A 44 -1.43 -3.04 -4.03
CA TYR A 44 -0.67 -3.98 -3.22
C TYR A 44 -1.56 -5.12 -2.72
N ILE A 45 -1.04 -6.35 -2.70
CA ILE A 45 -1.73 -7.53 -2.16
C ILE A 45 -0.94 -8.04 -0.96
N LYS A 46 -1.60 -8.24 0.19
CA LYS A 46 -0.97 -8.86 1.36
C LYS A 46 -0.95 -10.38 1.19
N LYS A 47 0.25 -10.96 1.12
CA LYS A 47 0.48 -12.42 1.14
C LYS A 47 1.59 -12.73 2.15
N ASP A 48 1.34 -13.65 3.07
CA ASP A 48 2.33 -14.10 4.07
C ASP A 48 3.04 -12.94 4.79
N ASP A 49 2.27 -11.94 5.22
CA ASP A 49 2.73 -10.71 5.88
C ASP A 49 3.59 -9.74 5.03
N LYS A 50 3.65 -9.96 3.72
CA LYS A 50 4.32 -9.09 2.75
C LYS A 50 3.35 -8.40 1.83
N TYR A 51 3.67 -7.17 1.45
CA TYR A 51 2.90 -6.39 0.47
C TYR A 51 3.51 -6.49 -0.93
N LEU A 52 2.91 -7.35 -1.74
CA LEU A 52 3.32 -7.63 -3.13
C LEU A 52 2.55 -6.73 -4.11
N LEU A 53 3.11 -6.41 -5.28
CA LEU A 53 2.38 -5.68 -6.31
C LEU A 53 1.43 -6.67 -6.98
N GLU A 54 0.24 -6.23 -7.35
CA GLU A 54 -0.69 -7.08 -8.13
C GLU A 54 -0.10 -7.47 -9.50
N GLU A 55 0.78 -6.62 -10.05
CA GLU A 55 1.42 -6.82 -11.35
C GLU A 55 2.70 -7.70 -11.30
N GLU A 56 3.10 -8.21 -10.13
CA GLU A 56 4.25 -9.13 -9.96
C GLU A 56 3.89 -10.62 -10.09
#